data_AF-A0A950E226-F1
#
_entry.id   AF-A0A950E226-F1
#
_cell.length_a   1.000
_cell.length_b   1.000
_cell.length_c   1.000
_cell.angle_alpha   90.00
_cell.angle_beta   90.00
_cell.angle_gamma   90.00
#
_symmetry.space_group_name_H-M   'P 1'
#
loop_
_entity.id
_entity.type
_entity.pdbx_description
1 polymer ?
#
loop_
_entity_poly.entity_id
_entity_poly.type
_entity_poly.pdbx_seq_one_letter_code
_entity_poly.pdbx_strand_id
1 'polypeptide(L)'
;MARFWKIAGITPSEADAEAKRRGGAAALTAIERHLSGGREFLVGDRYSIADISLYAYTHVAPEGGFELEGYPAVRSWLARVAAQ
;
A
#
# COMPACT_ATOMS: atom_id res chain seq x y z
N MET A 1 -5.87 -7.00 -2.66
CA MET A 1 -6.15 -8.46 -2.63
C MET A 1 -7.62 -8.81 -2.89
N ALA A 2 -8.60 -8.04 -2.40
CA ALA A 2 -10.03 -8.28 -2.71
C ALA A 2 -10.37 -8.33 -4.22
N ARG A 3 -9.69 -7.53 -5.05
CA ARG A 3 -9.91 -7.49 -6.51
C ARG A 3 -9.58 -8.80 -7.23
N PHE A 4 -8.55 -9.53 -6.79
CA PHE A 4 -8.16 -10.82 -7.40
C PHE A 4 -9.26 -11.87 -7.21
N TRP A 5 -9.76 -12.01 -5.97
CA TRP A 5 -10.82 -12.96 -5.65
C TRP A 5 -12.12 -12.65 -6.41
N LYS A 6 -12.45 -11.37 -6.55
CA LYS A 6 -13.59 -10.92 -7.34
C LYS A 6 -13.46 -11.31 -8.83
N ILE A 7 -12.29 -11.12 -9.43
CA ILE A 7 -12.04 -11.48 -10.84
C ILE A 7 -12.00 -13.01 -11.02
N ALA A 8 -11.42 -13.74 -10.06
CA ALA A 8 -11.27 -15.18 -10.13
C ALA A 8 -12.53 -15.96 -9.73
N GLY A 9 -13.61 -15.29 -9.31
CA GLY A 9 -14.83 -15.95 -8.80
C GLY A 9 -14.60 -16.73 -7.50
N ILE A 10 -13.54 -16.41 -6.76
CA ILE A 10 -13.17 -17.11 -5.52
C ILE A 10 -13.86 -16.41 -4.36
N THR A 11 -14.64 -17.16 -3.59
CA THR A 11 -15.08 -16.72 -2.26
C THR A 11 -14.06 -17.21 -1.25
N PRO A 12 -13.33 -16.32 -0.56
CA PRO A 12 -12.30 -16.74 0.40
C PRO A 12 -12.97 -17.23 1.68
N SER A 13 -12.26 -18.08 2.42
CA SER A 13 -12.62 -18.30 3.82
C SER A 13 -12.44 -17.01 4.62
N GLU A 14 -13.17 -16.86 5.73
CA GLU A 14 -12.96 -15.71 6.63
C GLU A 14 -11.53 -15.64 7.16
N ALA A 15 -10.91 -16.80 7.41
CA ALA A 15 -9.52 -16.89 7.84
C ALA A 15 -8.54 -16.35 6.79
N ASP A 16 -8.74 -16.69 5.51
CA ASP A 16 -7.91 -16.17 4.42
C ASP A 16 -8.10 -14.67 4.24
N ALA A 17 -9.35 -14.19 4.29
CA ALA A 17 -9.67 -12.77 4.21
C ALA A 17 -8.99 -11.97 5.32
N GLU A 18 -9.05 -12.48 6.55
CA GLU A 18 -8.42 -11.84 7.70
C GLU A 18 -6.89 -11.86 7.62
N ALA A 19 -6.29 -12.99 7.21
CA ALA A 19 -4.85 -13.08 7.01
C ALA A 19 -4.36 -12.07 5.96
N LYS A 20 -5.13 -11.86 4.87
CA LYS A 20 -4.80 -10.85 3.86
C LYS A 20 -4.97 -9.42 4.37
N ARG A 21 -6.01 -9.12 5.15
CA ARG A 21 -6.18 -7.80 5.80
C ARG A 21 -5.01 -7.49 6.72
N ARG A 22 -4.65 -8.42 7.62
CA ARG A 22 -3.50 -8.26 8.51
C ARG A 22 -2.19 -8.06 7.74
N GLY A 23 -1.97 -8.84 6.68
CA GLY A 23 -0.77 -8.70 5.84
C GLY A 23 -0.68 -7.33 5.15
N GLY A 24 -1.80 -6.83 4.61
CA GLY A 24 -1.84 -5.49 4.00
C GLY A 24 -1.62 -4.37 5.00
N ALA A 25 -2.23 -4.44 6.19
CA ALA A 25 -2.01 -3.47 7.26
C ALA A 25 -0.54 -3.48 7.73
N ALA A 26 0.06 -4.66 7.88
CA ALA A 26 1.48 -4.78 8.24
C ALA A 26 2.40 -4.18 7.17
N ALA A 27 2.08 -4.37 5.88
CA ALA A 27 2.83 -3.76 4.79
C ALA A 27 2.73 -2.24 4.80
N LEU A 28 1.53 -1.66 4.98
CA LEU A 28 1.34 -0.22 5.12
C LEU A 28 2.13 0.36 6.29
N THR A 29 2.09 -0.31 7.45
CA THR A 29 2.88 0.08 8.63
C THR A 29 4.38 0.03 8.36
N ALA A 30 4.87 -0.95 7.59
CA ALA A 30 6.27 -1.04 7.23
C ALA A 30 6.71 0.11 6.31
N ILE A 31 5.88 0.45 5.31
CA ILE A 31 6.13 1.57 4.40
C ILE A 31 6.10 2.89 5.17
N GLU A 32 5.08 3.11 6.01
CA GLU A 32 4.96 4.29 6.86
C GLU A 32 6.22 4.49 7.68
N ARG A 33 6.63 3.49 8.47
CA ARG A 33 7.84 3.55 9.29
C ARG A 33 9.09 3.86 8.48
N HIS A 34 9.21 3.30 7.27
CA HIS A 34 10.36 3.54 6.40
C HIS A 34 10.42 4.99 5.93
N LEU A 35 9.27 5.60 5.65
CA LEU A 35 9.14 6.98 5.17
C LEU A 35 9.13 8.02 6.29
N SER A 36 8.67 7.68 7.51
CA SER A 36 8.52 8.62 8.64
C SER A 36 9.83 9.32 9.03
N GLY A 37 11.00 8.76 8.67
CA GLY A 37 12.31 9.38 8.89
C GLY A 37 12.67 10.54 7.94
N GLY A 38 11.70 11.04 7.15
CA GLY A 38 11.92 12.14 6.20
C GLY A 38 12.39 11.70 4.81
N ARG A 39 12.32 10.40 4.49
CA ARG A 39 12.64 9.91 3.16
C ARG A 39 11.54 10.33 2.19
N GLU A 40 11.92 10.92 1.06
CA GLU A 40 10.98 11.33 0.02
C GLU A 40 10.54 10.15 -0.87
N PHE A 41 11.43 9.19 -1.09
CA PHE A 41 11.22 7.99 -1.91
C PHE A 41 11.69 6.73 -1.18
N LEU A 42 11.30 5.56 -1.69
CA LEU A 42 11.60 4.30 -1.04
C LEU A 42 13.09 3.91 -1.06
N VAL A 43 13.84 4.36 -2.06
CA VAL A 43 15.26 4.00 -2.25
C VAL A 43 16.10 5.23 -2.57
N GLY A 44 17.09 5.50 -1.73
CA GLY A 44 17.93 6.70 -1.86
C GLY A 44 17.09 7.98 -1.79
N ASP A 45 17.54 9.00 -2.54
CA ASP A 45 16.93 10.33 -2.54
C ASP A 45 16.23 10.65 -3.88
N ARG A 46 15.77 9.63 -4.61
CA ARG A 46 15.14 9.81 -5.94
C ARG A 46 14.07 8.78 -6.26
N TYR A 47 13.17 9.16 -7.17
CA TYR A 47 12.14 8.28 -7.72
C TYR A 47 12.75 7.05 -8.41
N SER A 48 12.16 5.88 -8.15
CA SER A 48 12.69 4.59 -8.59
C SER A 48 11.61 3.56 -8.93
N ILE A 49 12.03 2.41 -9.45
CA ILE A 49 11.13 1.27 -9.69
C ILE A 49 10.49 0.74 -8.40
N ALA A 50 11.10 0.97 -7.23
CA ALA A 50 10.48 0.59 -5.96
C ALA A 50 9.21 1.40 -5.72
N ASP A 51 9.24 2.70 -6.02
CA ASP A 51 8.11 3.61 -5.88
C ASP A 51 6.99 3.24 -6.86
N ILE A 52 7.33 3.02 -8.12
CA ILE A 52 6.38 2.55 -9.15
C ILE A 52 5.68 1.26 -8.71
N SER A 53 6.46 0.29 -8.25
CA SER A 53 5.96 -1.05 -7.91
C SER A 53 4.98 -1.02 -6.74
N LEU A 54 5.28 -0.25 -5.69
CA LEU A 54 4.38 -0.12 -4.55
C LEU A 54 3.23 0.85 -4.82
N TYR A 55 3.44 1.92 -5.59
CA TYR A 55 2.38 2.89 -5.91
C TYR A 55 1.21 2.22 -6.62
N ALA A 56 1.47 1.33 -7.57
CA ALA A 56 0.47 0.66 -8.40
C ALA A 56 -0.71 0.06 -7.62
N TYR A 57 -0.46 -0.45 -6.41
CA TYR A 57 -1.52 -1.00 -5.55
C TYR A 57 -1.80 -0.19 -4.29
N THR A 58 -0.82 0.57 -3.79
CA THR A 58 -1.03 1.37 -2.57
C THR A 58 -1.92 2.58 -2.83
N HIS A 59 -1.90 3.19 -4.03
CA HIS A 59 -2.74 4.36 -4.32
C HIS A 59 -4.24 4.05 -4.36
N VAL A 60 -4.60 2.79 -4.66
CA VAL A 60 -5.98 2.27 -4.65
C VAL A 60 -6.25 1.35 -3.45
N ALA A 61 -5.43 1.41 -2.41
CA ALA A 61 -5.62 0.59 -1.21
C ALA A 61 -7.02 0.72 -0.57
N PRO A 62 -7.69 1.91 -0.58
CA PRO A 62 -9.07 2.03 -0.10
C PRO A 62 -10.08 1.14 -0.85
N GLU A 63 -9.91 0.91 -2.15
CA GLU A 63 -10.75 -0.03 -2.91
C GLU A 63 -10.59 -1.48 -2.42
N GLY A 64 -9.48 -1.77 -1.75
CA GLY A 64 -9.20 -3.04 -1.08
C GLY A 64 -9.66 -3.10 0.39
N GLY A 65 -10.31 -2.06 0.91
CA GLY A 65 -10.75 -1.95 2.31
C GLY A 65 -9.64 -1.53 3.28
N PHE A 66 -8.60 -0.85 2.80
CA PHE A 66 -7.53 -0.32 3.65
C PHE A 66 -7.66 1.20 3.79
N GLU A 67 -7.90 1.66 5.02
CA GLU A 67 -7.91 3.08 5.34
C GLU A 67 -6.49 3.64 5.40
N LEU A 68 -6.25 4.75 4.69
CA LEU A 68 -4.94 5.39 4.63
C LEU A 68 -4.77 6.56 5.62
N GLU A 69 -5.84 6.94 6.34
CA GLU A 69 -5.85 8.11 7.23
C GLU A 69 -4.76 8.04 8.32
N GLY A 70 -4.48 6.85 8.84
CA GLY A 70 -3.44 6.59 9.85
C GLY A 70 -2.00 6.54 9.32
N TYR A 71 -1.77 6.76 8.02
CA TYR A 71 -0.47 6.63 7.36
C TYR A 71 -0.07 7.94 6.64
N PRO A 72 0.25 9.02 7.39
CA PRO A 72 0.54 10.34 6.80
C PRO A 72 1.79 10.35 5.91
N ALA A 73 2.83 9.59 6.23
CA ALA A 73 4.03 9.52 5.39
C ALA A 73 3.72 8.77 4.09
N VAL A 74 2.96 7.66 4.14
CA VAL A 74 2.46 6.96 2.95
C VAL A 74 1.63 7.89 2.08
N ARG A 75 0.69 8.64 2.66
CA ARG A 75 -0.15 9.59 1.90
C ARG A 75 0.68 10.67 1.21
N SER A 76 1.67 11.21 1.91
CA SER A 76 2.58 12.23 1.35
C SER A 76 3.44 11.66 0.22
N TRP A 77 3.94 10.44 0.38
CA TRP A 77 4.67 9.72 -0.66
C TRP A 77 3.79 9.40 -1.88
N LEU A 78 2.54 8.95 -1.69
CA LEU A 78 1.59 8.72 -2.78
C LEU A 78 1.37 10.00 -3.61
N ALA A 79 1.15 11.14 -2.95
CA ALA A 79 0.97 12.41 -3.63
C ALA A 79 2.23 12.81 -4.43
N ARG A 80 3.41 12.57 -3.88
CA ARG A 80 4.70 12.87 -4.54
C ARG A 80 4.95 11.98 -5.76
N VAL A 81 4.67 10.68 -5.65
CA VAL A 81 4.81 9.73 -6.76
C VAL A 81 3.81 10.04 -7.88
N ALA A 82 2.57 10.43 -7.53
CA ALA A 82 1.55 10.82 -8.52
C ALA A 82 1.92 12.09 -9.33
N ALA A 83 2.87 12.89 -8.82
CA ALA A 83 3.36 14.11 -9.46
C ALA A 83 4.67 13.92 -10.24
N GLN A 84 5.17 12.68 -10.38
CA GLN A 84 6.30 12.35 -11.26
C GLN A 84 5.83 12.12 -12.69
#